data_AF-A0A6A3TEX3-F1
#
_entry.id   AF-A0A6A3TEX3-F1
#
_cell.length_a   1.000
_cell.length_b   1.000
_cell.length_c   1.000
_cell.angle_alpha   90.00
_cell.angle_beta   90.00
_cell.angle_gamma   90.00
#
_symmetry.space_group_name_H-M   'P 1'
#
loop_
_entity.id
_entity.type
_entity.pdbx_description
1 polymer ?
#
loop_
_entity_poly.entity_id
_entity_poly.type
_entity_poly.pdbx_seq_one_letter_code
_entity_poly.pdbx_strand_id
1 'polypeptide(L)'
;MGLTDGGAPSNSIEYLHHVLTHIQKLSAQTGDEGNTSKHLQIRVTHWVRKLRSQPTSNATWLKSVLEYANVLLQMLLEGVIEEPFTKMPPQGPLAALPRYQVARLAKTARQFVRAAARPTQSAAEYPTKSRLRTACNNNSEGNQRIVAQTRTVSKQIQTQEQDDQWEWQRVWKGAFDKIHLQLQQKTEEAETLATENKELQSLVVGYKIALEEAERNQRDMEAKHLAEIENLQPVHSLELSNLQTRHRQKIQEVTLQNDEKLLSRRRESHLIRPAASSSTPQHENSDANADFLQYIDAFYSSTLHLTAQNKA
;
A
#
# COMPACT_ATOMS: atom_id res chain seq x y z
N MET A 1 -12.46 -16.10 36.24
CA MET A 1 -11.04 -15.71 36.40
C MET A 1 -10.39 -15.69 35.03
N GLY A 2 -9.73 -14.59 34.68
CA GLY A 2 -9.05 -14.42 33.39
C GLY A 2 -9.10 -12.96 32.93
N LEU A 3 -8.64 -12.05 33.78
CA LEU A 3 -8.49 -10.63 33.49
C LEU A 3 -7.24 -10.41 32.62
N THR A 4 -7.42 -9.67 31.54
CA THR A 4 -6.55 -8.62 30.97
C THR A 4 -5.03 -8.85 30.96
N ASP A 5 -4.46 -9.01 29.77
CA ASP A 5 -3.23 -8.26 29.41
C ASP A 5 -3.12 -8.11 27.89
N GLY A 6 -2.66 -6.94 27.42
CA GLY A 6 -2.54 -6.63 25.99
C GLY A 6 -2.68 -5.15 25.59
N GLY A 7 -2.74 -4.24 26.55
CA GLY A 7 -2.73 -2.79 26.30
C GLY A 7 -1.31 -2.24 26.16
N ALA A 8 -0.62 -2.52 25.05
CA ALA A 8 0.71 -1.95 24.76
C ALA A 8 1.06 -1.63 23.28
N PRO A 9 0.30 -2.01 22.22
CA PRO A 9 0.78 -1.79 20.85
C PRO A 9 0.63 -0.34 20.35
N SER A 10 -0.30 0.47 20.88
CA SER A 10 -0.59 1.82 20.32
C SER A 10 0.61 2.77 20.41
N ASN A 11 1.22 2.87 21.60
CA ASN A 11 2.34 3.80 21.82
C ASN A 11 3.58 3.43 21.00
N SER A 12 3.80 2.14 20.76
CA SER A 12 4.96 1.65 19.98
C SER A 12 4.81 1.91 18.49
N ILE A 13 3.58 1.85 17.97
CA ILE A 13 3.26 2.15 16.56
C ILE A 13 3.33 3.67 16.31
N GLU A 14 2.79 4.48 17.23
CA GLU A 14 2.91 5.93 17.18
C GLU A 14 4.37 6.39 17.26
N TYR A 15 5.15 5.78 18.16
CA TYR A 15 6.59 6.02 18.25
C TYR A 15 7.32 5.64 16.96
N LEU A 16 7.01 4.48 16.36
CA LEU A 16 7.57 4.09 15.07
C LEU A 16 7.25 5.15 14.00
N HIS A 17 6.02 5.65 13.96
CA HIS A 17 5.63 6.69 13.01
C HIS A 17 6.46 7.96 13.19
N HIS A 18 6.64 8.41 14.44
CA HIS A 18 7.47 9.58 14.75
C HIS A 18 8.94 9.37 14.33
N VAL A 19 9.52 8.19 14.63
CA VAL A 19 10.90 7.86 14.24
C VAL A 19 11.08 7.86 12.73
N LEU A 20 10.15 7.24 11.97
CA LEU A 20 10.21 7.21 10.51
C LEU A 20 10.08 8.61 9.90
N THR A 21 9.20 9.46 10.45
CA THR A 21 9.07 10.87 10.02
C THR A 21 10.35 11.65 10.29
N HIS A 22 11.02 11.41 11.42
CA HIS A 22 12.29 12.06 11.75
C HIS A 22 13.43 11.63 10.80
N ILE A 23 13.52 10.32 10.49
CA ILE A 23 14.46 9.79 9.49
C ILE A 23 14.25 10.46 8.13
N GLN A 24 13.00 10.62 7.69
CA GLN A 24 12.68 11.28 6.42
C GLN A 24 13.13 12.74 6.41
N LYS A 25 12.88 13.48 7.49
CA LYS A 25 13.31 14.88 7.63
C LYS A 25 14.84 15.01 7.57
N LEU A 26 15.57 14.19 8.32
CA LEU A 26 17.05 14.21 8.33
C LEU A 26 17.63 13.82 6.96
N SER A 27 17.00 12.87 6.26
CA SER A 27 17.43 12.47 4.91
C SER A 27 17.18 13.55 3.84
N ALA A 28 16.20 14.43 4.05
CA ALA A 28 15.95 15.56 3.15
C ALA A 28 16.92 16.72 3.41
N GLN A 29 17.28 16.96 4.67
CA GLN A 29 18.23 18.01 5.07
C GLN A 29 19.67 17.72 4.63
N THR A 30 20.06 16.44 4.56
CA THR A 30 21.39 16.01 4.10
C THR A 30 21.54 16.05 2.57
N GLY A 31 20.47 16.30 1.81
CA GLY A 31 20.44 16.34 0.35
C GLY A 31 21.15 17.52 -0.31
N ASP A 32 21.47 18.56 0.45
CA ASP A 32 22.05 19.83 -0.05
C ASP A 32 23.59 19.78 -0.17
N GLU A 33 24.24 18.80 0.47
CA GLU A 33 25.69 18.61 0.45
C GLU A 33 26.11 17.46 -0.48
N GLY A 34 26.16 17.72 -1.79
CA GLY A 34 26.90 16.89 -2.76
C GLY A 34 26.20 15.65 -3.34
N ASN A 35 26.70 15.19 -4.49
CA ASN A 35 26.09 14.13 -5.33
C ASN A 35 26.03 12.73 -4.66
N THR A 36 26.91 12.47 -3.68
CA THR A 36 26.91 11.23 -2.86
C THR A 36 25.66 11.12 -1.97
N SER A 37 25.01 12.24 -1.68
CA SER A 37 23.79 12.30 -0.86
C SER A 37 22.57 11.71 -1.56
N LYS A 38 22.46 11.81 -2.89
CA LYS A 38 21.28 11.32 -3.65
C LYS A 38 21.10 9.81 -3.57
N HIS A 39 22.17 9.04 -3.75
CA HIS A 39 22.11 7.57 -3.65
C HIS A 39 21.81 7.11 -2.21
N LEU A 40 22.28 7.87 -1.22
CA LEU A 40 21.95 7.64 0.18
C LEU A 40 20.46 7.88 0.43
N GLN A 41 19.92 9.00 -0.05
CA GLN A 41 18.52 9.36 0.06
C GLN A 41 17.59 8.33 -0.58
N ILE A 42 17.95 7.80 -1.76
CA ILE A 42 17.22 6.72 -2.42
C ILE A 42 17.20 5.47 -1.52
N ARG A 43 18.36 5.03 -1.01
CA ARG A 43 18.45 3.86 -0.12
C ARG A 43 17.62 4.05 1.15
N VAL A 44 17.75 5.20 1.81
CA VAL A 44 16.98 5.53 3.02
C VAL A 44 15.47 5.51 2.73
N THR A 45 15.04 6.07 1.60
CA THR A 45 13.63 6.05 1.18
C THR A 45 13.12 4.62 1.01
N HIS A 46 13.90 3.75 0.37
CA HIS A 46 13.54 2.35 0.21
C HIS A 46 13.49 1.58 1.54
N TRP A 47 14.42 1.86 2.46
CA TRP A 47 14.39 1.29 3.81
C TRP A 47 13.19 1.76 4.63
N VAL A 48 12.86 3.06 4.59
CA VAL A 48 11.66 3.60 5.26
C VAL A 48 10.38 2.96 4.71
N ARG A 49 10.28 2.81 3.38
CA ARG A 49 9.15 2.10 2.73
C ARG A 49 9.07 0.65 3.20
N LYS A 50 10.20 -0.04 3.32
CA LYS A 50 10.26 -1.43 3.81
C LYS A 50 9.79 -1.53 5.26
N LEU A 51 10.23 -0.64 6.14
CA LEU A 51 9.85 -0.62 7.55
C LEU A 51 8.37 -0.33 7.74
N ARG A 52 7.80 0.58 6.94
CA ARG A 52 6.36 0.90 6.98
C ARG A 52 5.47 -0.23 6.45
N SER A 53 5.97 -1.04 5.50
CA SER A 53 5.20 -2.13 4.89
C SER A 53 5.27 -3.45 5.67
N GLN A 54 6.03 -3.53 6.76
CA GLN A 54 6.04 -4.73 7.58
C GLN A 54 4.75 -4.86 8.40
N PRO A 55 4.20 -6.08 8.55
CA PRO A 55 3.07 -6.33 9.43
C PRO A 55 3.45 -6.02 10.89
N THR A 56 2.79 -5.01 11.49
CA THR A 56 3.04 -4.55 12.87
C THR A 56 2.12 -5.22 13.91
N SER A 57 1.19 -6.09 13.48
CA SER A 57 0.26 -6.81 14.35
C SER A 57 0.96 -7.81 15.29
N ASN A 58 2.14 -8.30 14.91
CA ASN A 58 2.96 -9.19 15.74
C ASN A 58 4.02 -8.37 16.49
N ALA A 59 4.03 -8.45 17.83
CA ALA A 59 4.98 -7.74 18.68
C ALA A 59 6.45 -8.05 18.36
N THR A 60 6.76 -9.27 17.92
CA THR A 60 8.12 -9.67 17.52
C THR A 60 8.57 -8.94 16.26
N TRP A 61 7.68 -8.79 15.29
CA TRP A 61 7.95 -8.06 14.05
C TRP A 61 8.04 -6.56 14.30
N LEU A 62 7.14 -6.01 15.13
CA LEU A 62 7.20 -4.61 15.54
C LEU A 62 8.53 -4.29 16.24
N LYS A 63 9.01 -5.19 17.12
CA LYS A 63 10.31 -5.04 17.77
C LYS A 63 11.46 -5.00 16.76
N SER A 64 11.49 -5.94 15.82
CA SER A 64 12.51 -5.93 14.75
C SER A 64 12.45 -4.64 13.93
N VAL A 65 11.26 -4.20 13.52
CA VAL A 65 11.06 -2.96 12.74
C VAL A 65 11.56 -1.74 13.52
N LEU A 66 11.23 -1.64 14.81
CA LEU A 66 11.69 -0.57 15.69
C LEU A 66 13.22 -0.60 15.86
N GLU A 67 13.83 -1.78 15.99
CA GLU A 67 15.29 -1.93 16.07
C GLU A 67 15.95 -1.40 14.80
N TYR A 68 15.47 -1.78 13.60
CA TYR A 68 15.98 -1.22 12.34
C TYR A 68 15.78 0.29 12.23
N ALA A 69 14.61 0.80 12.61
CA ALA A 69 14.30 2.22 12.55
C ALA A 69 15.25 3.03 13.46
N ASN A 70 15.49 2.55 14.69
CA ASN A 70 16.39 3.21 15.63
C ASN A 70 17.85 3.16 15.18
N VAL A 71 18.33 2.02 14.62
CA VAL A 71 19.69 1.94 14.06
C VAL A 71 19.85 2.95 12.91
N LEU A 72 18.88 3.02 12.00
CA LEU A 72 18.93 3.92 10.86
C LEU A 72 18.91 5.39 11.28
N LEU A 73 18.06 5.75 12.26
CA LEU A 73 18.02 7.11 12.81
C LEU A 73 19.37 7.49 13.42
N GLN A 74 19.98 6.60 14.21
CA GLN A 74 21.27 6.87 14.84
C GLN A 74 22.38 7.06 13.80
N MET A 75 22.45 6.20 12.79
CA MET A 75 23.43 6.30 11.71
C MET A 75 23.31 7.62 10.94
N LEU A 76 22.09 8.12 10.74
CA LEU A 76 21.86 9.42 10.11
C LEU A 76 22.29 10.58 11.00
N LEU A 77 22.06 10.50 12.32
CA LEU A 77 22.54 11.51 13.28
C LEU A 77 24.07 11.53 13.40
N GLU A 78 24.72 10.37 13.29
CA GLU A 78 26.18 10.25 13.31
C GLU A 78 26.82 10.55 11.94
N GLY A 79 26.03 10.65 10.88
CA GLY A 79 26.51 10.87 9.51
C GLY A 79 27.24 9.67 8.89
N VAL A 80 27.18 8.49 9.53
CA VAL A 80 27.89 7.28 9.11
C VAL A 80 26.88 6.17 8.81
N ILE A 81 26.71 5.83 7.52
CA ILE A 81 25.84 4.73 7.08
C ILE A 81 26.66 3.47 6.82
N GLU A 82 26.40 2.44 7.61
CA GLU A 82 27.05 1.12 7.53
C GLU A 82 26.05 0.00 7.18
N GLU A 83 26.55 -1.22 7.01
CA GLU A 83 25.69 -2.39 6.77
C GLU A 83 24.66 -2.57 7.91
N PRO A 84 23.38 -2.86 7.61
CA PRO A 84 22.83 -3.29 6.31
C PRO A 84 22.34 -2.17 5.38
N PHE A 85 22.42 -0.90 5.79
CA PHE A 85 21.79 0.23 5.08
C PHE A 85 22.61 0.76 3.89
N THR A 86 23.84 0.26 3.72
CA THR A 86 24.64 0.47 2.52
C THR A 86 24.06 -0.23 1.30
N LYS A 87 23.25 -1.27 1.49
CA LYS A 87 22.59 -2.06 0.44
C LYS A 87 21.08 -1.78 0.42
N MET A 88 20.44 -2.19 -0.67
CA MET A 88 18.98 -2.17 -0.75
C MET A 88 18.36 -3.14 0.27
N PRO A 89 17.18 -2.81 0.84
CA PRO A 89 16.50 -3.72 1.75
C PRO A 89 16.21 -5.07 1.06
N PRO A 90 16.41 -6.20 1.75
CA PRO A 90 16.16 -7.51 1.18
C PRO A 90 14.68 -7.72 0.81
N GLN A 91 14.43 -8.53 -0.22
CA GLN A 91 13.09 -9.00 -0.55
C GLN A 91 12.70 -10.12 0.45
N GLY A 92 11.47 -10.09 0.96
CA GLY A 92 11.01 -11.00 2.02
C GLY A 92 11.01 -10.39 3.45
N PRO A 93 10.73 -11.17 4.50
CA PRO A 93 10.62 -10.67 5.87
C PRO A 93 11.96 -10.12 6.41
N LEU A 94 11.91 -9.12 7.27
CA LEU A 94 13.11 -8.59 7.93
C LEU A 94 13.70 -9.64 8.87
N ALA A 95 14.93 -10.07 8.59
CA ALA A 95 15.71 -10.88 9.53
C ALA A 95 15.98 -10.07 10.81
N ALA A 96 16.20 -10.75 11.94
CA ALA A 96 16.61 -10.04 13.15
C ALA A 96 18.00 -9.41 12.96
N LEU A 97 18.17 -8.16 13.42
CA LEU A 97 19.47 -7.50 13.39
C LEU A 97 20.47 -8.28 14.25
N PRO A 98 21.73 -8.43 13.79
CA PRO A 98 22.78 -8.98 14.62
C PRO A 98 22.91 -8.20 15.94
N ARG A 99 22.95 -8.91 17.07
CA ARG A 99 22.95 -8.30 18.41
C ARG A 99 24.06 -7.28 18.65
N TYR A 100 25.19 -7.40 17.95
CA TYR A 100 26.29 -6.44 18.06
C TYR A 100 25.93 -5.05 17.49
N GLN A 101 25.07 -4.98 16.47
CA GLN A 101 24.59 -3.71 15.90
C GLN A 101 23.59 -3.03 16.84
N VAL A 102 22.72 -3.83 17.48
CA VAL A 102 21.78 -3.35 18.51
C VAL A 102 22.52 -2.91 19.79
N ALA A 103 23.57 -3.62 20.19
CA ALA A 103 24.39 -3.26 21.34
C ALA A 103 25.15 -1.93 21.15
N ARG A 104 25.45 -1.54 19.90
CA ARG A 104 26.03 -0.24 19.59
C ARG A 104 25.10 0.92 19.98
N LEU A 105 23.80 0.79 19.70
CA LEU A 105 22.78 1.76 20.12
C LEU A 105 22.72 1.95 21.64
N ALA A 106 22.85 0.85 22.40
CA ALA A 106 22.79 0.89 23.86
C ALA A 106 23.99 1.59 24.51
N LYS A 107 25.15 1.64 23.84
CA LYS A 107 26.35 2.32 24.34
C LYS A 107 26.28 3.83 24.13
N THR A 108 25.75 4.29 22.99
CA THR A 108 25.67 5.73 22.68
C THR A 108 24.64 6.46 23.55
N ALA A 109 23.51 5.82 23.88
CA ALA A 109 22.51 6.37 24.81
C ALA A 109 23.06 6.64 26.23
N ARG A 110 24.08 5.88 26.68
CA ARG A 110 24.73 6.09 27.99
C ARG A 110 25.80 7.20 27.96
N GLN A 111 26.28 7.59 26.79
CA GLN A 111 27.29 8.65 26.65
C GLN A 111 26.68 10.05 26.80
N PHE A 112 25.42 10.26 26.37
CA PHE A 112 24.72 11.53 26.52
C PHE A 112 24.29 11.83 27.97
N VAL A 113 23.92 10.82 28.76
CA VAL A 113 23.56 11.00 30.18
C VAL A 113 24.79 11.32 31.05
N ARG A 114 25.98 10.84 30.68
CA ARG A 114 27.22 11.12 31.42
C ARG A 114 27.88 12.46 31.06
N ALA A 115 27.58 13.01 29.88
CA ALA A 115 28.02 14.35 29.49
C ALA A 115 27.18 15.47 30.13
N ALA A 116 25.93 15.20 30.52
CA ALA A 116 25.03 16.16 31.16
C ALA A 116 25.17 16.23 32.70
N ALA A 117 25.95 15.35 33.32
CA ALA A 117 26.11 15.27 34.77
C ALA A 117 27.56 15.54 35.24
N ARG A 118 28.19 16.59 34.72
CA ARG A 118 29.49 17.09 35.22
C ARG A 118 29.39 18.59 35.52
N PRO A 119 29.25 19.00 36.80
CA PRO A 119 29.41 20.40 37.15
C PRO A 119 30.90 20.75 37.06
N THR A 120 31.23 21.66 36.14
CA THR A 120 32.53 22.31 36.02
C THR A 120 32.75 23.18 37.26
N GLN A 121 33.44 22.64 38.26
CA GLN A 121 34.14 23.43 39.26
C GLN A 121 35.65 23.31 39.01
N SER A 122 36.33 24.43 39.25
CA SER A 122 37.79 24.62 39.33
C SER A 122 38.54 24.90 38.02
N ALA A 123 38.90 26.17 37.87
CA ALA A 123 40.19 26.59 37.34
C ALA A 123 40.69 27.79 38.16
N ALA A 124 41.07 27.51 39.41
CA ALA A 124 41.99 28.34 40.16
C ALA A 124 43.21 27.47 40.43
N GLU A 125 44.26 27.60 39.62
CA GLU A 125 45.59 27.18 40.06
C GLU A 125 46.71 27.83 39.23
N TYR A 126 47.59 28.45 40.01
CA TYR A 126 48.85 29.09 39.66
C TYR A 126 49.83 28.14 38.96
N PRO A 127 50.87 28.69 38.31
CA PRO A 127 52.18 28.06 38.35
C PRO A 127 53.21 28.97 39.00
N THR A 128 53.76 28.49 40.12
CA THR A 128 54.91 29.06 40.80
C THR A 128 56.20 28.35 40.37
N LYS A 129 57.08 29.12 39.72
CA LYS A 129 58.56 29.11 39.75
C LYS A 129 59.34 27.84 39.32
N SER A 130 60.21 28.03 38.33
CA SER A 130 61.60 27.62 38.42
C SER A 130 62.52 28.78 38.01
N ARG A 131 63.71 28.77 38.61
CA ARG A 131 64.63 29.87 38.87
C ARG A 131 65.86 29.66 38.00
N LEU A 132 66.27 30.67 37.23
CA LEU A 132 67.66 30.85 36.83
C LEU A 132 67.98 32.35 36.84
N ARG A 133 68.86 32.70 37.79
CA ARG A 133 69.54 33.99 37.86
C ARG A 133 70.40 34.15 36.61
N THR A 134 70.45 35.34 36.02
CA THR A 134 71.70 35.98 35.59
C THR A 134 71.46 37.49 35.56
N ALA A 135 72.28 38.21 36.31
CA ALA A 135 72.37 39.66 36.31
C ALA A 135 73.13 40.13 35.06
N CYS A 136 72.83 41.36 34.60
CA CYS A 136 73.79 42.44 34.34
C CYS A 136 73.31 43.40 33.24
N ASN A 137 73.26 44.68 33.63
CA ASN A 137 73.70 45.88 32.92
C ASN A 137 73.12 46.29 31.55
N ASN A 138 72.50 47.47 31.59
CA ASN A 138 72.78 48.67 30.79
C ASN A 138 73.05 48.49 29.30
N ASN A 139 72.11 48.95 28.46
CA ASN A 139 72.40 49.77 27.28
C ASN A 139 71.13 50.54 26.85
N SER A 140 71.17 51.86 27.04
CA SER A 140 70.05 52.81 26.87
C SER A 140 70.12 53.57 25.54
N GLU A 141 70.34 52.88 24.41
CA GLU A 141 70.36 53.56 23.10
C GLU A 141 69.55 52.85 21.99
N GLY A 142 68.97 51.67 22.25
CA GLY A 142 68.08 50.97 21.29
C GLY A 142 66.59 51.28 21.43
N ASN A 143 66.16 51.91 22.53
CA ASN A 143 64.74 51.97 22.91
C ASN A 143 63.91 52.96 22.10
N GLN A 144 64.49 54.03 21.53
CA GLN A 144 63.71 55.01 20.77
C GLN A 144 63.26 54.49 19.39
N ARG A 145 64.06 53.60 18.76
CA ARG A 145 63.72 53.01 17.46
C ARG A 145 62.63 51.94 17.59
N ILE A 146 62.69 51.13 18.65
CA ILE A 146 61.70 50.07 18.95
C ILE A 146 60.36 50.68 19.40
N VAL A 147 60.38 51.77 20.17
CA VAL A 147 59.15 52.49 20.58
C VAL A 147 58.50 53.20 19.39
N ALA A 148 59.27 53.77 18.46
CA ALA A 148 58.73 54.35 17.23
C ALA A 148 58.13 53.28 16.30
N GLN A 149 58.81 52.13 16.14
CA GLN A 149 58.32 51.00 15.34
C GLN A 149 57.08 50.35 15.94
N THR A 150 57.04 50.13 17.26
CA THR A 150 55.84 49.58 17.92
C THR A 150 54.67 50.55 17.84
N ARG A 151 54.90 51.87 17.93
CA ARG A 151 53.84 52.89 17.79
C ARG A 151 53.30 53.01 16.36
N THR A 152 54.12 52.80 15.33
CA THR A 152 53.64 52.72 13.93
C THR A 152 52.90 51.42 13.66
N VAL A 153 53.39 50.29 14.19
CA VAL A 153 52.74 48.98 14.05
C VAL A 153 51.38 48.97 14.77
N SER A 154 51.27 49.55 15.97
CA SER A 154 49.99 49.67 16.67
C SER A 154 48.98 50.54 15.92
N LYS A 155 49.41 51.65 15.29
CA LYS A 155 48.52 52.46 14.45
C LYS A 155 48.05 51.70 13.21
N GLN A 156 48.92 50.91 12.59
CA GLN A 156 48.62 50.10 11.41
C GLN A 156 47.67 48.93 11.74
N ILE A 157 47.86 48.27 12.88
CA ILE A 157 46.94 47.23 13.38
C ILE A 157 45.57 47.84 13.66
N GLN A 158 45.51 49.03 14.25
CA GLN A 158 44.24 49.69 14.55
C GLN A 158 43.45 50.10 13.29
N THR A 159 44.12 50.54 12.22
CA THR A 159 43.47 50.77 10.93
C THR A 159 43.02 49.47 10.25
N GLN A 160 43.82 48.40 10.36
CA GLN A 160 43.46 47.08 9.81
C GLN A 160 42.21 46.52 10.51
N GLU A 161 42.11 46.63 11.84
CA GLU A 161 40.94 46.16 12.59
C GLU A 161 39.66 46.92 12.20
N GLN A 162 39.76 48.22 11.87
CA GLN A 162 38.63 48.99 11.38
C GLN A 162 38.22 48.58 9.96
N ASP A 163 39.18 48.36 9.06
CA ASP A 163 38.92 47.88 7.71
C ASP A 163 38.30 46.47 7.73
N ASP A 164 38.80 45.58 8.58
CA ASP A 164 38.24 44.25 8.80
C ASP A 164 36.80 44.35 9.30
N GLN A 165 36.49 45.28 10.23
CA GLN A 165 35.12 45.49 10.72
C GLN A 165 34.16 45.92 9.60
N TRP A 166 34.59 46.77 8.67
CA TRP A 166 33.78 47.17 7.51
C TRP A 166 33.58 46.04 6.50
N GLU A 167 34.61 45.24 6.26
CA GLU A 167 34.51 44.06 5.40
C GLU A 167 33.59 43.00 6.00
N TRP A 168 33.65 42.76 7.32
CA TRP A 168 32.71 41.90 8.02
C TRP A 168 31.28 42.40 7.85
N GLN A 169 31.00 43.70 8.05
CA GLN A 169 29.66 44.24 7.84
C GLN A 169 29.15 44.01 6.41
N ARG A 170 30.01 44.19 5.40
CA ARG A 170 29.65 43.94 4.00
C ARG A 170 29.31 42.48 3.74
N VAL A 171 30.17 41.57 4.21
CA VAL A 171 29.99 40.11 4.04
C VAL A 171 28.71 39.65 4.74
N TRP A 172 28.49 40.09 5.99
CA TRP A 172 27.29 39.76 6.75
C TRP A 172 26.02 40.31 6.07
N LYS A 173 26.05 41.56 5.61
CA LYS A 173 24.91 42.14 4.87
C LYS A 173 24.60 41.33 3.61
N GLY A 174 25.61 40.98 2.82
CA GLY A 174 25.43 40.14 1.64
C GLY A 174 24.91 38.73 1.96
N ALA A 175 25.35 38.13 3.07
CA ALA A 175 24.84 36.84 3.53
C ALA A 175 23.37 36.94 3.97
N PHE A 176 22.99 37.99 4.71
CA PHE A 176 21.60 38.25 5.09
C PHE A 176 20.71 38.50 3.86
N ASP A 177 21.16 39.33 2.92
CA ASP A 177 20.41 39.61 1.69
C ASP A 177 20.18 38.33 0.89
N LYS A 178 21.18 37.44 0.82
CA LYS A 178 21.06 36.12 0.19
C LYS A 178 20.06 35.21 0.91
N ILE A 179 20.10 35.17 2.24
CA ILE A 179 19.13 34.40 3.04
C ILE A 179 17.71 34.93 2.84
N HIS A 180 17.53 36.26 2.83
CA HIS A 180 16.24 36.88 2.58
C HIS A 180 15.70 36.54 1.19
N LEU A 181 16.54 36.60 0.16
CA LEU A 181 16.15 36.23 -1.19
C LEU A 181 15.75 34.74 -1.29
N GLN A 182 16.53 33.85 -0.68
CA GLN A 182 16.21 32.42 -0.65
C GLN A 182 14.90 32.15 0.11
N LEU A 183 14.67 32.83 1.23
CA LEU A 183 13.44 32.71 1.99
C LEU A 183 12.23 33.20 1.19
N GLN A 184 12.37 34.32 0.48
CA GLN A 184 11.32 34.84 -0.38
C GLN A 184 11.00 33.85 -1.50
N GLN A 185 12.02 33.37 -2.23
CA GLN A 185 11.82 32.38 -3.29
C GLN A 185 11.14 31.11 -2.76
N LYS A 186 11.57 30.61 -1.59
CA LYS A 186 10.95 29.43 -0.96
C LYS A 186 9.50 29.68 -0.52
N THR A 187 9.17 30.93 -0.16
CA THR A 187 7.81 31.31 0.19
C THR A 187 6.92 31.33 -1.06
N GLU A 188 7.40 31.93 -2.15
CA GLU A 188 6.69 31.95 -3.45
C GLU A 188 6.49 30.52 -4.01
N GLU A 189 7.51 29.66 -3.92
CA GLU A 189 7.41 28.23 -4.24
C GLU A 189 6.39 27.49 -3.35
N ALA A 190 6.31 27.82 -2.06
CA ALA A 190 5.34 27.20 -1.15
C ALA A 190 3.90 27.66 -1.45
N GLU A 191 3.71 28.94 -1.78
CA GLU A 191 2.41 29.49 -2.14
C GLU A 191 1.88 28.89 -3.45
N THR A 192 2.73 28.78 -4.48
CA THR A 192 2.37 28.13 -5.75
C THR A 192 1.96 26.68 -5.53
N LEU A 193 2.77 25.89 -4.81
CA LEU A 193 2.42 24.50 -4.46
C LEU A 193 1.15 24.39 -3.59
N ALA A 194 0.85 25.39 -2.76
CA ALA A 194 -0.38 25.42 -1.99
C ALA A 194 -1.61 25.66 -2.89
N THR A 195 -1.49 26.53 -3.90
CA THR A 195 -2.57 26.74 -4.88
C THR A 195 -2.84 25.49 -5.71
N GLU A 196 -1.80 24.85 -6.25
CA GLU A 196 -1.92 23.60 -7.01
C GLU A 196 -2.54 22.47 -6.15
N ASN A 197 -2.14 22.36 -4.88
CA ASN A 197 -2.76 21.38 -3.96
C ASN A 197 -4.25 21.62 -3.79
N LYS A 198 -4.69 22.87 -3.67
CA LYS A 198 -6.09 23.23 -3.54
C LYS A 198 -6.89 22.86 -4.80
N GLU A 199 -6.30 23.06 -5.97
CA GLU A 199 -6.90 22.65 -7.25
C GLU A 199 -7.01 21.13 -7.36
N LEU A 200 -5.94 20.39 -7.04
CA LEU A 200 -5.96 18.92 -7.01
C LEU A 200 -6.99 18.37 -6.03
N GLN A 201 -7.11 18.96 -4.84
CA GLN A 201 -8.16 18.60 -3.88
C GLN A 201 -9.56 18.83 -4.46
N SER A 202 -9.77 19.96 -5.13
CA SER A 202 -11.04 20.27 -5.79
C SER A 202 -11.37 19.26 -6.90
N LEU A 203 -10.38 18.87 -7.70
CA LEU A 203 -10.53 17.83 -8.72
C LEU A 203 -10.84 16.46 -8.10
N VAL A 204 -10.15 16.06 -7.03
CA VAL A 204 -10.41 14.80 -6.34
C VAL A 204 -11.84 14.74 -5.80
N VAL A 205 -12.34 15.83 -5.21
CA VAL A 205 -13.73 15.92 -4.76
C VAL A 205 -14.69 15.80 -5.95
N GLY A 206 -14.41 16.48 -7.07
CA GLY A 206 -15.21 16.37 -8.30
C GLY A 206 -15.27 14.94 -8.84
N TYR A 207 -14.14 14.25 -8.95
CA TYR A 207 -14.09 12.85 -9.39
C TYR A 207 -14.83 11.91 -8.45
N LYS A 208 -14.75 12.13 -7.14
CA LYS A 208 -15.49 11.34 -6.16
C LYS A 208 -17.00 11.47 -6.36
N ILE A 209 -17.50 12.69 -6.55
CA ILE A 209 -18.93 12.95 -6.80
C ILE A 209 -19.36 12.30 -8.12
N ALA A 210 -18.58 12.45 -9.18
CA ALA A 210 -18.87 11.85 -10.48
C ALA A 210 -18.92 10.30 -10.41
N LEU A 211 -18.02 9.70 -9.64
CA LEU A 211 -18.00 8.25 -9.41
C LEU A 211 -19.26 7.79 -8.65
N GLU A 212 -19.62 8.46 -7.55
CA GLU A 212 -20.83 8.14 -6.78
C GLU A 212 -22.10 8.27 -7.62
N GLU A 213 -22.15 9.23 -8.55
CA GLU A 213 -23.25 9.41 -9.50
C GLU A 213 -23.29 8.30 -10.56
N ALA A 214 -22.15 7.89 -11.10
CA ALA A 214 -22.07 6.77 -12.03
C ALA A 214 -22.54 5.46 -11.37
N GLU A 215 -22.12 5.19 -10.13
CA GLU A 215 -22.56 4.03 -9.36
C GLU A 215 -24.06 4.04 -9.06
N ARG A 216 -24.63 5.23 -8.79
CA ARG A 216 -26.08 5.39 -8.62
C ARG A 216 -26.83 5.06 -9.90
N ASN A 217 -26.41 5.63 -11.03
CA ASN A 217 -27.02 5.37 -12.32
C ASN A 217 -26.93 3.89 -12.73
N GLN A 218 -25.81 3.23 -12.41
CA GLN A 218 -25.66 1.79 -12.62
C GLN A 218 -26.68 0.99 -11.81
N ARG A 219 -26.81 1.26 -10.50
CA ARG A 219 -27.79 0.58 -9.64
C ARG A 219 -29.23 0.78 -10.13
N ASP A 220 -29.55 1.98 -10.60
CA ASP A 220 -30.88 2.29 -11.14
C ASP A 220 -31.17 1.53 -12.45
N MET A 221 -30.17 1.37 -13.31
CA MET A 221 -30.27 0.56 -14.53
C MET A 221 -30.43 -0.93 -14.21
N GLU A 222 -29.63 -1.46 -13.27
CA GLU A 222 -29.75 -2.84 -12.80
C GLU A 222 -31.13 -3.11 -12.20
N ALA A 223 -31.66 -2.18 -11.40
CA ALA A 223 -33.00 -2.29 -10.83
C ALA A 223 -34.09 -2.32 -11.92
N LYS A 224 -33.97 -1.50 -12.97
CA LYS A 224 -34.91 -1.53 -14.11
C LYS A 224 -34.85 -2.85 -14.86
N HIS A 225 -33.65 -3.37 -15.14
CA HIS A 225 -33.50 -4.66 -15.81
C HIS A 225 -34.07 -5.81 -14.97
N LEU A 226 -33.83 -5.81 -13.66
CA LEU A 226 -34.40 -6.81 -12.75
C LEU A 226 -35.94 -6.75 -12.75
N ALA A 227 -36.52 -5.55 -12.68
CA ALA A 227 -37.97 -5.38 -12.76
C ALA A 227 -38.54 -5.86 -14.11
N GLU A 228 -37.84 -5.62 -15.22
CA GLU A 228 -38.25 -6.13 -16.53
C GLU A 228 -38.19 -7.66 -16.60
N ILE A 229 -37.13 -8.27 -16.08
CA ILE A 229 -37.01 -9.73 -15.99
C ILE A 229 -38.16 -10.30 -15.15
N GLU A 230 -38.45 -9.71 -13.98
CA GLU A 230 -39.55 -10.11 -13.11
C GLU A 230 -40.91 -9.98 -13.81
N ASN A 231 -41.12 -8.93 -14.61
CA ASN A 231 -42.34 -8.75 -15.41
C ASN A 231 -42.47 -9.79 -16.54
N LEU A 232 -41.37 -10.23 -17.15
CA LEU A 232 -41.39 -11.20 -18.26
C LEU A 232 -41.57 -12.64 -17.78
N GLN A 233 -41.09 -12.99 -16.59
CA GLN A 233 -41.24 -14.32 -15.99
C GLN A 233 -42.68 -14.87 -15.99
N PRO A 234 -43.71 -14.15 -15.49
CA PRO A 234 -45.08 -14.66 -15.48
C PRO A 234 -45.66 -14.79 -16.90
N VAL A 235 -45.28 -13.91 -17.83
CA VAL A 235 -45.70 -13.99 -19.23
C VAL A 235 -45.20 -15.29 -19.87
N HIS A 236 -43.89 -15.56 -19.75
CA HIS A 236 -43.32 -16.81 -20.26
C HIS A 236 -43.92 -18.06 -19.57
N SER A 237 -44.12 -18.01 -18.25
CA SER A 237 -44.76 -19.10 -17.51
C SER A 237 -46.19 -19.40 -18.00
N LEU A 238 -46.97 -18.34 -18.25
CA LEU A 238 -48.32 -18.45 -18.79
C LEU A 238 -48.33 -19.03 -20.21
N GLU A 239 -47.44 -18.57 -21.08
CA GLU A 239 -47.30 -19.10 -22.45
C GLU A 239 -46.94 -20.59 -22.46
N LEU A 240 -46.00 -21.01 -21.61
CA LEU A 240 -45.63 -22.42 -21.46
C LEU A 240 -46.80 -23.27 -20.95
N SER A 241 -47.54 -22.77 -19.95
CA SER A 241 -48.72 -23.45 -19.41
C SER A 241 -49.83 -23.60 -20.46
N ASN A 242 -50.08 -22.54 -21.25
CA ASN A 242 -51.03 -22.56 -22.35
C ASN A 242 -50.63 -23.56 -23.43
N LEU A 243 -49.35 -23.58 -23.82
CA LEU A 243 -48.84 -24.51 -24.82
C LEU A 243 -48.96 -25.97 -24.35
N GLN A 244 -48.59 -26.25 -23.10
CA GLN A 244 -48.76 -27.58 -22.49
C GLN A 244 -50.23 -28.01 -22.44
N THR A 245 -51.13 -27.08 -22.13
CA THR A 245 -52.57 -27.35 -22.08
C THR A 245 -53.12 -27.66 -23.46
N ARG A 246 -52.78 -26.87 -24.49
CA ARG A 246 -53.15 -27.14 -25.89
C ARG A 246 -52.61 -28.49 -26.36
N HIS A 247 -51.37 -28.82 -26.03
CA HIS A 247 -50.78 -30.10 -26.38
C HIS A 247 -51.53 -31.27 -25.74
N ARG A 248 -51.83 -31.19 -24.43
CA ARG A 248 -52.64 -32.20 -23.73
C ARG A 248 -54.03 -32.35 -24.33
N GLN A 249 -54.71 -31.24 -24.64
CA GLN A 249 -56.01 -31.25 -25.31
C GLN A 249 -55.92 -31.94 -26.67
N LYS A 250 -54.86 -31.67 -27.46
CA LYS A 250 -54.70 -32.28 -28.78
C LYS A 250 -54.48 -33.79 -28.69
N ILE A 251 -53.71 -34.26 -27.71
CA ILE A 251 -53.53 -35.70 -27.45
C ILE A 251 -54.87 -36.35 -27.09
N GLN A 252 -55.66 -35.72 -26.22
CA GLN A 252 -56.98 -36.24 -25.85
C GLN A 252 -57.94 -36.30 -27.05
N GLU A 253 -57.98 -35.27 -27.89
CA GLU A 253 -58.78 -35.23 -29.11
C GLU A 253 -58.41 -36.38 -30.07
N VAL A 254 -57.12 -36.57 -30.32
CA VAL A 254 -56.62 -37.65 -31.19
C VAL A 254 -56.95 -39.03 -30.61
N THR A 255 -56.87 -39.18 -29.29
CA THR A 255 -57.22 -40.43 -28.60
C THR A 255 -58.70 -40.76 -28.81
N LEU A 256 -59.60 -39.79 -28.58
CA LEU A 256 -61.04 -39.95 -28.80
C LEU A 256 -61.37 -40.25 -30.28
N GLN A 257 -60.71 -39.57 -31.22
CA GLN A 257 -60.88 -39.84 -32.65
C GLN A 257 -60.43 -41.26 -33.03
N ASN A 258 -59.35 -41.77 -32.43
CA ASN A 258 -58.89 -43.14 -32.65
C ASN A 258 -59.88 -44.15 -32.08
N ASP A 259 -60.38 -43.93 -30.85
CA ASP A 259 -61.39 -44.78 -30.23
C ASP A 259 -62.67 -44.83 -31.06
N GLU A 260 -63.14 -43.68 -31.56
CA GLU A 260 -64.30 -43.60 -32.45
C GLU A 260 -64.07 -44.38 -33.76
N LYS A 261 -62.91 -44.20 -34.40
CA LYS A 261 -62.55 -44.95 -35.62
C LYS A 261 -62.51 -46.46 -35.37
N LEU A 262 -61.96 -46.90 -34.24
CA LEU A 262 -61.93 -48.30 -33.85
C LEU A 262 -63.33 -48.86 -33.62
N LEU A 263 -64.21 -48.10 -32.95
CA LEU A 263 -65.61 -48.48 -32.75
C LEU A 263 -66.37 -48.56 -34.08
N SER A 264 -66.18 -47.61 -34.99
CA SER A 264 -66.79 -47.63 -36.33
C SER A 264 -66.37 -48.86 -37.11
N ARG A 265 -65.07 -49.19 -37.13
CA ARG A 265 -64.55 -50.43 -37.74
C ARG A 265 -65.16 -51.69 -37.13
N ARG A 266 -65.34 -51.74 -35.80
CA ARG A 266 -65.98 -52.89 -35.13
C ARG A 266 -67.45 -53.04 -35.55
N ARG A 267 -68.20 -51.94 -35.68
CA ARG A 267 -69.59 -51.96 -36.15
C ARG A 267 -69.69 -52.45 -37.59
N GLU A 268 -68.82 -51.96 -38.48
CA GLU A 268 -68.75 -52.41 -39.88
C GLU A 268 -68.37 -53.89 -39.99
N SER A 269 -67.37 -54.33 -39.21
CA SER A 269 -66.94 -55.74 -39.19
C SER A 269 -68.04 -56.68 -38.68
N HIS A 270 -68.88 -56.23 -37.75
CA HIS A 270 -70.02 -57.03 -37.28
C HIS A 270 -71.14 -57.18 -38.30
N LEU A 271 -71.30 -56.25 -39.24
CA LEU A 271 -72.27 -56.32 -40.32
C LEU A 271 -71.82 -57.25 -41.46
N ILE A 272 -70.51 -57.49 -41.59
CA ILE A 272 -69.91 -58.39 -42.59
C ILE A 272 -69.43 -59.66 -41.88
N ARG A 273 -70.37 -60.44 -41.30
CA ARG A 273 -70.09 -61.82 -40.87
C ARG A 273 -70.65 -62.80 -41.90
N PRO A 274 -69.89 -63.21 -42.92
CA PRO A 274 -70.25 -64.40 -43.67
C PRO A 274 -70.05 -65.62 -42.76
N ALA A 275 -71.09 -66.45 -42.67
CA ALA A 275 -71.01 -67.75 -42.03
C ALA A 275 -70.08 -68.66 -42.84
N ALA A 276 -68.81 -68.78 -42.44
CA ALA A 276 -67.94 -69.81 -42.98
C ALA A 276 -66.85 -70.20 -41.98
N SER A 277 -67.00 -71.43 -41.48
CA SER A 277 -65.96 -72.44 -41.27
C SER A 277 -64.60 -72.06 -40.68
N SER A 278 -64.39 -72.58 -39.48
CA SER A 278 -63.15 -73.14 -38.93
C SER A 278 -62.03 -73.46 -39.95
N SER A 279 -60.89 -72.79 -39.81
CA SER A 279 -59.57 -73.43 -39.83
C SER A 279 -58.52 -72.46 -39.31
N THR A 280 -57.90 -72.83 -38.21
CA THR A 280 -56.66 -72.25 -37.67
C THR A 280 -55.48 -72.60 -38.58
N PRO A 281 -54.50 -71.70 -38.70
CA PRO A 281 -53.15 -72.12 -38.37
C PRO A 281 -52.48 -71.18 -37.35
N GLN A 282 -51.84 -71.85 -36.40
CA GLN A 282 -50.96 -71.33 -35.37
C GLN A 282 -49.65 -70.77 -35.93
N HIS A 283 -49.08 -69.85 -35.15
CA HIS A 283 -47.63 -69.63 -34.95
C HIS A 283 -46.81 -69.04 -36.11
N GLU A 284 -46.79 -67.71 -36.25
CA GLU A 284 -45.59 -66.93 -36.67
C GLU A 284 -45.57 -65.49 -36.10
N ASN A 285 -46.72 -64.92 -35.69
CA ASN A 285 -46.82 -63.51 -35.28
C ASN A 285 -46.33 -63.16 -33.85
N SER A 286 -45.79 -64.10 -33.06
CA SER A 286 -45.28 -63.76 -31.72
C SER A 286 -43.95 -63.00 -31.75
N ASP A 287 -43.15 -63.20 -32.79
CA ASP A 287 -41.79 -62.64 -32.89
C ASP A 287 -41.82 -61.14 -33.24
N ALA A 288 -42.71 -60.74 -34.15
CA ALA A 288 -42.87 -59.34 -34.55
C ALA A 288 -43.34 -58.42 -33.41
N ASN A 289 -44.13 -58.94 -32.46
CA ASN A 289 -44.55 -58.18 -31.29
C ASN A 289 -43.44 -58.04 -30.25
N ALA A 290 -42.53 -59.02 -30.15
CA ALA A 290 -41.37 -58.94 -29.27
C ALA A 290 -40.37 -57.87 -29.76
N ASP A 291 -40.08 -57.86 -31.07
CA ASP A 291 -39.22 -56.84 -31.70
C ASP A 291 -39.79 -55.42 -31.53
N PHE A 292 -41.10 -55.26 -31.65
CA PHE A 292 -41.74 -53.95 -31.49
C PHE A 292 -41.65 -53.42 -30.05
N LEU A 293 -41.84 -54.28 -29.04
CA LEU A 293 -41.68 -53.89 -27.63
C LEU A 293 -40.23 -53.55 -27.30
N GLN A 294 -39.28 -54.31 -27.85
CA GLN A 294 -37.85 -54.03 -27.68
C GLN A 294 -37.44 -52.69 -28.31
N TYR A 295 -38.02 -52.34 -29.46
CA TYR A 295 -37.82 -51.03 -30.08
C TYR A 295 -38.34 -49.89 -29.19
N ILE A 296 -39.50 -50.06 -28.55
CA ILE A 296 -40.06 -49.05 -27.62
C ILE A 296 -39.14 -48.83 -26.43
N ASP A 297 -38.63 -49.91 -25.81
CA ASP A 297 -37.70 -49.81 -24.68
C ASP A 297 -36.37 -49.16 -25.05
N ALA A 298 -35.83 -49.50 -26.23
CA ALA A 298 -34.62 -48.87 -26.75
C ALA A 298 -34.82 -47.37 -27.03
N PHE A 299 -35.96 -47.00 -27.61
CA PHE A 299 -36.31 -45.62 -27.91
C PHE A 299 -36.47 -44.78 -26.64
N TYR A 300 -37.17 -45.31 -25.62
CA TYR A 300 -37.33 -44.65 -24.33
C TYR A 300 -35.97 -44.42 -23.63
N SER A 301 -35.11 -45.44 -23.62
CA SER A 301 -33.78 -45.37 -23.03
C SER A 301 -32.90 -44.29 -23.68
N SER A 302 -32.92 -44.23 -25.02
CA SER A 302 -32.15 -43.25 -25.78
C SER A 302 -32.64 -41.81 -25.55
N THR A 303 -33.96 -41.63 -25.49
CA THR A 303 -34.57 -40.31 -25.29
C THR A 303 -34.26 -39.76 -23.89
N LEU A 304 -34.32 -40.61 -22.87
CA LEU A 304 -34.04 -40.26 -21.47
C LEU A 304 -32.57 -39.86 -21.28
N HIS A 305 -31.65 -40.56 -21.97
CA HIS A 305 -30.24 -40.21 -21.99
C HIS A 305 -29.98 -38.84 -22.65
N LEU A 306 -30.66 -38.56 -23.76
CA LEU A 306 -30.55 -37.26 -24.45
C LEU A 306 -31.09 -36.09 -23.60
N THR A 307 -32.12 -36.32 -22.79
CA THR A 307 -32.67 -35.29 -21.90
C THR A 307 -31.77 -35.02 -20.70
N ALA A 308 -31.08 -36.05 -20.19
CA ALA A 308 -30.08 -35.90 -19.13
C ALA A 308 -28.86 -35.11 -19.61
N GLN A 309 -28.43 -35.32 -20.86
CA GLN A 309 -27.26 -34.67 -21.44
C GLN A 309 -27.47 -33.17 -21.73
N ASN A 310 -28.70 -32.74 -21.99
CA ASN A 310 -29.05 -31.32 -22.21
C ASN A 310 -29.33 -30.54 -20.92
N LYS A 311 -29.31 -31.19 -19.76
CA LYS A 311 -29.52 -30.56 -18.43
C LYS A 311 -28.21 -30.24 -17.69
N ALA A 312 -27.06 -30.65 -18.22
CA ALA A 312 -25.72 -30.33 -17.72
C ALA A 312 -25.11 -29.20 -18.56
#